data_AF-A0A1W9H105-F1
#
_entry.id   AF-A0A1W9H105-F1
#
_cell.length_a   1.000
_cell.length_b   1.000
_cell.length_c   1.000
_cell.angle_alpha   90.00
_cell.angle_beta   90.00
_cell.angle_gamma   90.00
#
_symmetry.space_group_name_H-M   'P 1'
#
loop_
_entity.id
_entity.type
_entity.pdbx_description
1 polymer ?
#
loop_
_entity_poly.entity_id
_entity_poly.type
_entity_poly.pdbx_seq_one_letter_code
_entity_poly.pdbx_strand_id
1 'polypeptide(L)'
;MIVAEASVLRCPKCQIERSDGAEECIRCGIIFAKYRPLAAKTHPSPTRSTFTESTWFLTAKEWMVESDASTESMTFYGRAAVFVAMVWWGWKFIVTPLETNYTGESFLHLINLPFHEAGHVIFMPFGRFMTILGGTLGQILMPMICLGTFLMKTRDPFGAAVALWWTAESLMDIAPYINDARAMDLMLLGGVTGQETDGHDWNNILTMLDLLDWDHRLAHLTYNAGILLMLGSLLWGGILLLRHYRRLSL
;
A
#
# COMPACT_ATOMS: atom_id res chain seq x y z
N MET A 1 -19.48 80.25 9.53
CA MET A 1 -18.11 80.15 8.99
C MET A 1 -17.84 78.68 8.74
N ILE A 2 -17.92 78.24 7.47
CA ILE A 2 -17.46 76.92 7.05
C ILE A 2 -16.45 77.21 5.95
N VAL A 3 -15.19 76.94 6.26
CA VAL A 3 -14.03 77.10 5.38
C VAL A 3 -14.08 75.96 4.37
N ALA A 4 -14.15 76.28 3.07
CA ALA A 4 -14.04 75.28 2.01
C ALA A 4 -12.58 74.78 1.96
N GLU A 5 -12.35 73.54 2.38
CA GLU A 5 -11.06 72.85 2.21
C GLU A 5 -10.79 72.66 0.72
N ALA A 6 -9.77 73.35 0.20
CA ALA A 6 -9.24 73.13 -1.13
C ALA A 6 -8.67 71.70 -1.20
N SER A 7 -9.25 70.84 -2.04
CA SER A 7 -8.78 69.48 -2.23
C SER A 7 -7.43 69.50 -2.94
N VAL A 8 -6.34 69.29 -2.18
CA VAL A 8 -4.99 69.22 -2.73
C VAL A 8 -4.83 68.01 -3.65
N LEU A 9 -4.84 68.24 -4.96
CA LEU A 9 -4.63 67.20 -5.98
C LEU A 9 -3.15 66.77 -5.96
N ARG A 10 -2.85 65.49 -5.73
CA ARG A 10 -1.48 64.94 -5.76
C ARG A 10 -1.20 64.12 -7.02
N CYS A 11 0.07 64.09 -7.45
CA CYS A 11 0.50 63.32 -8.60
C CYS A 11 0.51 61.80 -8.29
N PRO A 12 -0.16 60.93 -9.06
CA PRO A 12 -0.26 59.50 -8.75
C PRO A 12 1.06 58.73 -8.82
N LYS A 13 2.05 59.22 -9.59
CA LYS A 13 3.37 58.56 -9.74
C LYS A 13 4.39 58.98 -8.67
N CYS A 14 4.51 60.27 -8.35
CA CYS A 14 5.55 60.78 -7.43
C CYS A 14 5.00 61.51 -6.19
N GLN A 15 3.68 61.58 -6.03
CA GLN A 15 2.96 62.11 -4.86
C GLN A 15 3.21 63.59 -4.53
N ILE A 16 3.82 64.36 -5.44
CA ILE A 16 3.95 65.82 -5.27
C ILE A 16 2.61 66.53 -5.50
N GLU A 17 2.44 67.64 -4.79
CA GLU A 17 1.30 68.53 -4.90
C GLU A 17 1.20 69.12 -6.31
N ARG A 18 -0.02 69.09 -6.88
CA ARG A 18 -0.32 69.62 -8.21
C ARG A 18 -0.88 71.02 -8.03
N SER A 19 -0.39 71.96 -8.83
CA SER A 19 -1.04 73.25 -8.99
C SER A 19 -2.36 73.07 -9.77
N ASP A 20 -3.41 73.79 -9.37
CA ASP A 20 -4.70 73.75 -10.05
C ASP A 20 -4.55 74.07 -11.55
N GLY A 21 -5.07 73.19 -12.41
CA GLY A 21 -5.01 73.32 -13.87
C GLY A 21 -3.76 72.75 -14.57
N ALA A 22 -2.80 72.14 -13.86
CA ALA A 22 -1.61 71.58 -14.50
C ALA A 22 -1.89 70.28 -15.27
N GLU A 23 -1.57 70.28 -16.58
CA GLU A 23 -1.69 69.12 -17.48
C GLU A 23 -0.54 68.11 -17.34
N GLU A 24 0.62 68.56 -16.84
CA GLU A 24 1.84 67.76 -16.66
C GLU A 24 2.45 67.95 -15.27
N CYS A 25 3.04 66.89 -14.71
CA CYS A 25 3.74 66.96 -13.43
C CYS A 25 5.16 67.52 -13.59
N ILE A 26 5.45 68.67 -12.96
CA ILE A 26 6.77 69.34 -12.98
C ILE A 26 7.94 68.46 -12.51
N ARG A 27 7.67 67.44 -11.68
CA ARG A 27 8.72 66.61 -11.07
C ARG A 27 9.02 65.33 -11.84
N CYS A 28 7.98 64.68 -12.36
CA CYS A 28 8.12 63.36 -12.98
C CYS A 28 7.67 63.30 -14.44
N GLY A 29 7.23 64.43 -15.00
CA GLY A 29 6.90 64.61 -16.42
C GLY A 29 5.70 63.82 -16.92
N ILE A 30 4.83 63.32 -16.03
CA ILE A 30 3.64 62.61 -16.48
C ILE A 30 2.59 63.60 -16.94
N ILE A 31 2.03 63.38 -18.12
CA ILE A 31 0.84 64.08 -18.61
C ILE A 31 -0.37 63.37 -18.00
N PHE A 32 -1.11 64.08 -17.14
CA PHE A 32 -2.14 63.44 -16.31
C PHE A 32 -3.31 62.88 -17.13
N ALA A 33 -3.66 63.51 -18.25
CA ALA A 33 -4.70 63.03 -19.16
C ALA A 33 -4.35 61.70 -19.86
N LYS A 34 -3.06 61.34 -19.92
CA LYS A 34 -2.57 60.11 -20.57
C LYS A 34 -2.04 59.06 -19.59
N TYR A 35 -2.06 59.35 -18.29
CA TYR A 35 -1.51 58.45 -17.28
C TYR A 35 -2.42 57.23 -17.07
N ARG A 36 -1.92 56.04 -17.41
CA ARG A 36 -2.53 54.75 -17.05
C ARG A 36 -1.70 54.10 -15.94
N PRO A 37 -2.24 53.87 -14.74
CA PRO A 37 -1.50 53.17 -13.68
C PRO A 37 -1.21 51.74 -14.13
N LEU A 38 0.07 51.37 -14.15
CA LEU A 38 0.47 49.97 -14.28
C LEU A 38 0.00 49.25 -13.01
N ALA A 39 -0.83 48.22 -13.18
CA ALA A 39 -1.32 47.40 -12.07
C ALA A 39 -0.14 46.95 -11.20
N ALA A 40 -0.22 47.23 -9.91
CA ALA A 40 0.79 46.88 -8.94
C ALA A 40 1.04 45.36 -9.03
N LYS A 41 2.26 44.97 -9.43
CA LYS A 41 2.70 43.58 -9.33
C LYS A 41 2.84 43.28 -7.85
N THR A 42 1.84 42.63 -7.28
CA THR A 42 1.90 42.03 -5.95
C THR A 42 3.06 41.03 -5.96
N HIS A 43 4.14 41.33 -5.26
CA HIS A 43 5.19 40.35 -5.02
C HIS A 43 4.58 39.21 -4.18
N PRO A 44 4.57 37.96 -4.67
CA PRO A 44 4.15 36.85 -3.84
C PRO A 44 5.15 36.71 -2.70
N SER A 45 4.63 36.75 -1.47
CA SER A 45 5.34 36.30 -0.28
C SER A 45 5.87 34.88 -0.53
N PRO A 46 7.05 34.49 -0.01
CA PRO A 46 7.55 33.12 -0.19
C PRO A 46 6.59 32.17 0.53
N THR A 47 5.67 31.60 -0.23
CA THR A 47 4.78 30.54 0.22
C THR A 47 5.66 29.39 0.66
N ARG A 48 5.64 29.09 1.97
CA ARG A 48 6.11 27.81 2.52
C ARG A 48 5.62 26.73 1.57
N SER A 49 6.52 25.94 1.00
CA SER A 49 6.16 24.83 0.13
C SER A 49 5.38 23.81 0.95
N THR A 50 4.07 23.98 1.02
CA THR A 50 3.16 22.88 1.32
C THR A 50 3.31 21.95 0.14
N PHE A 51 4.14 20.92 0.30
CA PHE A 51 4.13 19.77 -0.58
C PHE A 51 2.67 19.34 -0.70
N THR A 52 2.08 19.57 -1.86
CA THR A 52 0.76 19.05 -2.19
C THR A 52 0.91 17.54 -2.22
N GLU A 53 0.64 16.87 -1.09
CA GLU A 53 0.54 15.41 -1.05
C GLU A 53 -0.44 15.02 -2.16
N SER A 54 0.02 14.19 -3.10
CA SER A 54 -0.81 13.88 -4.26
C SER A 54 -2.09 13.18 -3.80
N THR A 55 -3.22 13.57 -4.40
CA THR A 55 -4.58 13.18 -4.00
C THR A 55 -4.74 11.68 -3.73
N TRP A 56 -4.03 10.82 -4.47
CA TRP A 56 -4.06 9.38 -4.28
C TRP A 56 -3.42 8.89 -2.98
N PHE A 57 -2.36 9.54 -2.47
CA PHE A 57 -1.76 9.20 -1.17
C PHE A 57 -2.72 9.53 -0.03
N LEU A 58 -3.44 10.66 -0.13
CA LEU A 58 -4.45 11.05 0.86
C LEU A 58 -5.61 10.06 0.87
N THR A 59 -6.15 9.69 -0.30
CA THR A 59 -7.23 8.69 -0.40
C THR A 59 -6.78 7.30 0.07
N ALA A 60 -5.54 6.88 -0.26
CA ALA A 60 -4.99 5.62 0.22
C ALA A 60 -4.83 5.60 1.75
N LYS A 61 -4.31 6.69 2.33
CA LYS A 61 -4.16 6.85 3.78
C LYS A 61 -5.51 6.82 4.50
N GLU A 62 -6.52 7.50 3.97
CA GLU A 62 -7.89 7.47 4.50
C GLU A 62 -8.42 6.03 4.55
N TRP A 63 -8.28 5.29 3.45
CA TRP A 63 -8.78 3.92 3.34
C TRP A 63 -8.01 2.92 4.19
N MET A 64 -6.67 3.00 4.17
CA MET A 64 -5.80 2.05 4.86
C MET A 64 -5.67 2.30 6.36
N VAL A 65 -6.02 3.48 6.86
CA VAL A 65 -5.77 3.80 8.28
C VAL A 65 -6.89 4.57 8.97
N GLU A 66 -7.64 5.42 8.27
CA GLU A 66 -8.63 6.32 8.89
C GLU A 66 -10.06 5.79 8.85
N SER A 67 -10.30 4.73 8.07
CA SER A 67 -11.60 4.06 8.00
C SER A 67 -11.97 3.30 9.29
N ASP A 68 -10.99 3.02 10.16
CA ASP A 68 -11.22 2.36 11.46
C ASP A 68 -11.59 3.36 12.56
N ALA A 69 -12.89 3.47 12.83
CA ALA A 69 -13.47 4.31 13.88
C ALA A 69 -13.71 3.56 15.22
N SER A 70 -13.21 2.34 15.38
CA SER A 70 -13.45 1.58 16.61
C SER A 70 -12.81 2.23 17.85
N THR A 71 -13.61 2.27 18.92
CA THR A 71 -13.28 2.83 20.25
C THR A 71 -13.58 1.87 21.39
N GLU A 72 -14.00 0.64 21.10
CA GLU A 72 -14.37 -0.32 22.13
C GLU A 72 -13.17 -1.10 22.67
N SER A 73 -13.03 -1.13 24.00
CA SER A 73 -11.92 -1.82 24.68
C SER A 73 -11.86 -3.32 24.36
N MET A 74 -13.01 -4.00 24.22
CA MET A 74 -13.05 -5.42 23.90
C MET A 74 -12.46 -5.71 22.52
N THR A 75 -12.82 -4.91 21.53
CA THR A 75 -12.28 -5.00 20.16
C THR A 75 -10.77 -4.75 20.15
N PHE A 76 -10.28 -3.81 20.95
CA PHE A 76 -8.85 -3.59 21.12
C PHE A 76 -8.12 -4.82 21.66
N TYR A 77 -8.61 -5.43 22.75
CA TYR A 77 -7.97 -6.63 23.32
C TYR A 77 -7.99 -7.81 22.35
N GLY A 78 -9.08 -8.00 21.61
CA GLY A 78 -9.16 -9.02 20.57
C GLY A 78 -8.12 -8.81 19.47
N ARG A 79 -8.01 -7.57 18.95
CA ARG A 79 -6.98 -7.21 17.95
C ARG A 79 -5.57 -7.36 18.49
N ALA A 80 -5.33 -6.97 19.74
CA ALA A 80 -4.02 -7.13 20.37
C ALA A 80 -3.63 -8.61 20.50
N ALA A 81 -4.56 -9.48 20.90
CA ALA A 81 -4.32 -10.92 20.98
C ALA A 81 -3.98 -11.52 19.61
N VAL A 82 -4.76 -11.17 18.57
CA VAL A 82 -4.48 -11.58 17.18
C VAL A 82 -3.12 -11.07 16.72
N PHE A 83 -2.80 -9.80 17.00
CA PHE A 83 -1.52 -9.20 16.61
C PHE A 83 -0.33 -9.89 17.28
N VAL A 84 -0.42 -10.24 18.57
CA VAL A 84 0.63 -10.99 19.27
C VAL A 84 0.83 -12.37 18.64
N ALA A 85 -0.26 -13.07 18.28
CA ALA A 85 -0.17 -14.35 17.58
C ALA A 85 0.51 -14.20 16.21
N MET A 86 0.17 -13.16 15.44
CA MET A 86 0.79 -12.84 14.16
C MET A 86 2.29 -12.54 14.29
N VAL A 87 2.69 -11.77 15.31
CA VAL A 87 4.11 -11.45 15.56
C VAL A 87 4.87 -12.72 15.94
N TRP A 88 4.33 -13.51 16.87
CA TRP A 88 4.97 -14.74 17.33
C TRP A 88 5.15 -15.75 16.19
N TRP A 89 4.10 -16.01 15.42
CA TRP A 89 4.15 -17.00 14.35
C TRP A 89 4.89 -16.46 13.12
N GLY A 90 4.66 -15.20 12.76
CA GLY A 90 5.38 -14.52 11.68
C GLY A 90 6.88 -14.46 11.94
N TRP A 91 7.30 -14.23 13.19
CA TRP A 91 8.71 -14.31 13.57
C TRP A 91 9.29 -15.71 13.32
N LYS A 92 8.56 -16.76 13.71
CA LYS A 92 8.98 -18.15 13.47
C LYS A 92 9.15 -18.43 11.98
N PHE A 93 8.24 -17.95 11.12
CA PHE A 93 8.42 -18.06 9.67
C PHE A 93 9.65 -17.31 9.19
N ILE A 94 9.84 -16.05 9.56
CA ILE A 94 10.94 -15.21 9.06
C ILE A 94 12.33 -15.78 9.42
N VAL A 95 12.50 -16.33 10.63
CA VAL A 95 13.81 -16.81 11.10
C VAL A 95 14.10 -18.27 10.76
N THR A 96 13.11 -19.03 10.30
CA THR A 96 13.30 -20.44 9.94
C THR A 96 13.76 -20.51 8.49
N PRO A 97 14.84 -21.23 8.16
CA PRO A 97 15.29 -21.36 6.78
C PRO A 97 14.23 -22.02 5.89
N LEU A 98 14.16 -21.58 4.64
CA LEU A 98 13.26 -22.09 3.60
C LEU A 98 13.37 -23.62 3.45
N GLU A 99 14.60 -24.13 3.52
CA GLU A 99 14.97 -25.51 3.23
C GLU A 99 14.40 -26.50 4.25
N THR A 100 13.98 -26.04 5.44
CA THR A 100 13.37 -26.93 6.43
C THR A 100 11.90 -27.21 6.14
N ASN A 101 11.30 -26.56 5.13
CA ASN A 101 9.88 -26.66 4.80
C ASN A 101 8.92 -26.40 6.00
N TYR A 102 9.34 -25.57 6.96
CA TYR A 102 8.53 -25.34 8.16
C TYR A 102 7.17 -24.70 7.86
N THR A 103 7.09 -23.89 6.80
CA THR A 103 5.84 -23.28 6.32
C THR A 103 4.89 -24.33 5.74
N GLY A 104 5.39 -25.21 4.87
CA GLY A 104 4.64 -26.33 4.28
C GLY A 104 4.20 -27.41 5.26
N GLU A 105 4.88 -27.53 6.41
CA GLU A 105 4.45 -28.43 7.49
C GLU A 105 3.55 -27.75 8.53
N SER A 106 3.27 -26.46 8.36
CA SER A 106 2.51 -25.69 9.33
C SER A 106 1.00 -25.94 9.24
N PHE A 107 0.28 -25.59 10.30
CA PHE A 107 -1.18 -25.63 10.28
C PHE A 107 -1.80 -24.72 9.20
N LEU A 108 -1.13 -23.62 8.80
CA LEU A 108 -1.64 -22.73 7.76
C LEU A 108 -1.55 -23.35 6.37
N HIS A 109 -0.59 -24.22 6.12
CA HIS A 109 -0.55 -25.01 4.89
C HIS A 109 -1.85 -25.79 4.70
N LEU A 110 -2.38 -26.43 5.75
CA LEU A 110 -3.66 -27.15 5.70
C LEU A 110 -4.86 -26.23 5.38
N ILE A 111 -4.78 -24.94 5.73
CA ILE A 111 -5.79 -23.93 5.39
C ILE A 111 -5.63 -23.48 3.93
N ASN A 112 -4.40 -23.39 3.44
CA ASN A 112 -4.08 -22.99 2.06
C ASN A 112 -4.48 -24.05 1.03
N LEU A 113 -4.32 -25.34 1.37
CA LEU A 113 -4.51 -26.47 0.46
C LEU A 113 -5.89 -26.52 -0.23
N PRO A 114 -7.03 -26.34 0.45
CA PRO A 114 -8.33 -26.30 -0.23
C PRO A 114 -8.42 -25.21 -1.31
N PHE A 115 -7.77 -24.06 -1.11
CA PHE A 115 -7.74 -22.98 -2.08
C PHE A 115 -6.78 -23.29 -3.25
N HIS A 116 -5.69 -24.01 -2.97
CA HIS A 116 -4.82 -24.56 -4.01
C HIS A 116 -5.59 -25.55 -4.90
N GLU A 117 -6.22 -26.56 -4.32
CA GLU A 117 -6.99 -27.55 -5.09
C GLU A 117 -8.17 -26.92 -5.86
N ALA A 118 -8.90 -26.00 -5.22
CA ALA A 118 -9.96 -25.25 -5.90
C ALA A 118 -9.41 -24.40 -7.05
N GLY A 119 -8.19 -23.86 -6.89
CA GLY A 119 -7.49 -23.11 -7.91
C GLY A 119 -7.30 -23.91 -9.20
N HIS A 120 -6.85 -25.17 -9.12
CA HIS A 120 -6.76 -26.04 -10.28
C HIS A 120 -8.09 -26.17 -11.04
N VAL A 121 -9.19 -26.36 -10.30
CA VAL A 121 -10.53 -26.51 -10.88
C VAL A 121 -11.03 -25.21 -11.51
N ILE A 122 -10.87 -24.08 -10.81
CA ILE A 122 -11.32 -22.75 -11.26
C ILE A 122 -10.59 -22.33 -12.53
N PHE A 123 -9.28 -22.59 -12.62
CA PHE A 123 -8.47 -22.19 -13.76
C PHE A 123 -8.40 -23.23 -14.89
N MET A 124 -9.00 -24.41 -14.70
CA MET A 124 -9.08 -25.47 -15.71
C MET A 124 -9.56 -25.01 -17.10
N PRO A 125 -10.58 -24.12 -17.24
CA PRO A 125 -11.05 -23.67 -18.55
C PRO A 125 -10.01 -22.89 -19.37
N PHE A 126 -8.92 -22.42 -18.76
CA PHE A 126 -7.87 -21.62 -19.43
C PHE A 126 -6.70 -22.47 -19.94
N GLY A 127 -6.84 -23.80 -19.95
CA GLY A 127 -5.86 -24.74 -20.51
C GLY A 127 -4.81 -25.22 -19.50
N ARG A 128 -4.02 -26.23 -19.90
CA ARG A 128 -3.17 -27.02 -18.98
C ARG A 128 -2.24 -26.18 -18.10
N PHE A 129 -1.52 -25.22 -18.69
CA PHE A 129 -0.62 -24.35 -17.93
C PHE A 129 -1.38 -23.60 -16.83
N MET A 130 -2.52 -23.00 -17.17
CA MET A 130 -3.35 -22.27 -16.20
C MET A 130 -4.03 -23.20 -15.20
N THR A 131 -4.40 -24.43 -15.57
CA THR A 131 -4.86 -25.43 -14.61
C THR A 131 -3.80 -25.67 -13.53
N ILE A 132 -2.55 -25.93 -13.91
CA ILE A 132 -1.45 -26.24 -12.98
C ILE A 132 -1.09 -25.01 -12.14
N LEU A 133 -0.85 -23.86 -12.81
CA LEU A 133 -0.59 -22.58 -12.13
C LEU A 133 -1.77 -22.16 -11.24
N GLY A 134 -2.98 -22.61 -11.58
CA GLY A 134 -4.21 -22.35 -10.88
C GLY A 134 -4.14 -22.66 -9.40
N GLY A 135 -3.42 -23.69 -8.99
CA GLY A 135 -3.27 -24.04 -7.58
C GLY A 135 -2.62 -22.92 -6.77
N THR A 136 -1.40 -22.56 -7.14
CA THR A 136 -0.67 -21.42 -6.56
C THR A 136 -1.47 -20.12 -6.65
N LEU A 137 -2.16 -19.87 -7.77
CA LEU A 137 -3.01 -18.68 -7.90
C LEU A 137 -4.17 -18.69 -6.92
N GLY A 138 -4.88 -19.81 -6.77
CA GLY A 138 -6.00 -19.94 -5.83
C GLY A 138 -5.57 -19.69 -4.39
N GLN A 139 -4.44 -20.29 -3.99
CA GLN A 139 -3.83 -20.10 -2.68
C GLN A 139 -3.50 -18.62 -2.38
N ILE A 140 -2.96 -17.87 -3.34
CA ILE A 140 -2.62 -16.45 -3.15
C ILE A 140 -3.85 -15.53 -3.27
N LEU A 141 -4.76 -15.83 -4.21
CA LEU A 141 -5.90 -14.97 -4.51
C LEU A 141 -6.88 -14.92 -3.35
N MET A 142 -7.11 -16.02 -2.63
CA MET A 142 -8.06 -16.03 -1.53
C MET A 142 -7.73 -15.01 -0.42
N PRO A 143 -6.53 -14.99 0.19
CA PRO A 143 -6.18 -13.98 1.17
C PRO A 143 -6.19 -12.56 0.58
N MET A 144 -5.82 -12.40 -0.70
CA MET A 144 -5.90 -11.10 -1.38
C MET A 144 -7.35 -10.60 -1.56
N ILE A 145 -8.30 -11.50 -1.82
CA ILE A 145 -9.73 -11.19 -1.86
C ILE A 145 -10.22 -10.78 -0.47
N CYS A 146 -9.79 -11.49 0.59
CA CYS A 146 -10.08 -11.10 1.96
C CYS A 146 -9.53 -9.70 2.27
N LEU A 147 -8.29 -9.41 1.89
CA LEU A 147 -7.66 -8.10 2.05
C LEU A 147 -8.49 -6.99 1.39
N GLY A 148 -8.83 -7.17 0.10
CA GLY A 148 -9.66 -6.21 -0.64
C GLY A 148 -11.05 -6.05 -0.03
N THR A 149 -11.67 -7.15 0.42
CA THR A 149 -12.99 -7.13 1.05
C THR A 149 -12.98 -6.36 2.38
N PHE A 150 -11.99 -6.61 3.23
CA PHE A 150 -11.85 -5.91 4.50
C PHE A 150 -11.62 -4.41 4.31
N LEU A 151 -10.82 -4.01 3.32
CA LEU A 151 -10.62 -2.60 3.00
C LEU A 151 -11.86 -1.94 2.41
N MET A 152 -12.47 -2.55 1.39
CA MET A 152 -13.47 -1.88 0.57
C MET A 152 -14.87 -1.97 1.16
N LYS A 153 -15.27 -3.17 1.60
CA LYS A 153 -16.63 -3.47 2.04
C LYS A 153 -16.78 -3.34 3.55
N THR A 154 -15.90 -3.97 4.32
CA THR A 154 -16.00 -4.02 5.78
C THR A 154 -15.44 -2.76 6.44
N ARG A 155 -14.57 -2.01 5.73
CA ARG A 155 -13.84 -0.85 6.28
C ARG A 155 -13.07 -1.22 7.55
N ASP A 156 -12.45 -2.40 7.55
CA ASP A 156 -11.61 -2.92 8.64
C ASP A 156 -10.14 -3.07 8.19
N PRO A 157 -9.35 -1.99 8.27
CA PRO A 157 -7.91 -2.02 8.00
C PRO A 157 -7.13 -3.06 8.82
N PHE A 158 -7.56 -3.36 10.04
CA PHE A 158 -6.84 -4.34 10.86
C PHE A 158 -7.04 -5.74 10.30
N GLY A 159 -8.28 -6.13 9.98
CA GLY A 159 -8.56 -7.37 9.25
C GLY A 159 -7.84 -7.45 7.90
N ALA A 160 -7.71 -6.32 7.19
CA ALA A 160 -6.92 -6.26 5.96
C ALA A 160 -5.42 -6.51 6.20
N ALA A 161 -4.84 -6.01 7.30
CA ALA A 161 -3.47 -6.32 7.69
C ALA A 161 -3.31 -7.82 8.01
N VAL A 162 -4.27 -8.42 8.72
CA VAL A 162 -4.30 -9.88 8.96
C VAL A 162 -4.33 -10.66 7.64
N ALA A 163 -5.16 -10.23 6.68
CA ALA A 163 -5.21 -10.86 5.37
C ALA A 163 -3.90 -10.70 4.57
N LEU A 164 -3.22 -9.54 4.69
CA LEU A 164 -1.88 -9.35 4.09
C LEU A 164 -0.83 -10.27 4.72
N TRP A 165 -0.91 -10.50 6.03
CA TRP A 165 -0.07 -11.46 6.74
C TRP A 165 -0.30 -12.88 6.23
N TRP A 166 -1.56 -13.24 5.98
CA TRP A 166 -1.90 -14.54 5.39
C TRP A 166 -1.39 -14.64 3.94
N THR A 167 -1.52 -13.61 3.11
CA THR A 167 -0.89 -13.58 1.77
C THR A 167 0.63 -13.77 1.85
N ALA A 168 1.28 -13.10 2.79
CA ALA A 168 2.71 -13.23 3.01
C ALA A 168 3.10 -14.68 3.39
N GLU A 169 2.35 -15.29 4.31
CA GLU A 169 2.52 -16.69 4.69
C GLU A 169 2.33 -17.61 3.49
N SER A 170 1.29 -17.42 2.68
CA SER A 170 1.03 -18.25 1.50
C SER A 170 2.22 -18.21 0.51
N LEU A 171 2.86 -17.06 0.31
CA LEU A 171 4.08 -17.00 -0.51
C LEU A 171 5.24 -17.79 0.11
N MET A 172 5.42 -17.69 1.43
CA MET A 172 6.46 -18.43 2.16
C MET A 172 6.17 -19.95 2.19
N ASP A 173 4.90 -20.34 2.15
CA ASP A 173 4.40 -21.72 2.07
C ASP A 173 4.62 -22.35 0.70
N ILE A 174 4.44 -21.58 -0.38
CA ILE A 174 4.70 -22.03 -1.75
C ILE A 174 6.20 -22.19 -2.03
N ALA A 175 7.05 -21.39 -1.39
CA ALA A 175 8.47 -21.32 -1.75
C ALA A 175 9.24 -22.66 -1.59
N PRO A 176 9.08 -23.46 -0.51
CA PRO A 176 9.71 -24.78 -0.42
C PRO A 176 9.30 -25.71 -1.57
N TYR A 177 8.03 -25.61 -2.00
CA TYR A 177 7.51 -26.39 -3.13
C TYR A 177 8.11 -25.94 -4.47
N ILE A 178 8.39 -24.63 -4.65
CA ILE A 178 9.20 -24.15 -5.77
C ILE A 178 10.63 -24.70 -5.66
N ASN A 179 11.21 -24.68 -4.47
CA ASN A 179 12.59 -25.08 -4.22
C ASN A 179 12.83 -26.57 -4.51
N ASP A 180 11.79 -27.38 -4.33
CA ASP A 180 11.78 -28.81 -4.57
C ASP A 180 11.52 -29.17 -6.05
N ALA A 181 11.27 -28.21 -6.94
CA ALA A 181 10.81 -28.49 -8.30
C ALA A 181 11.70 -29.45 -9.11
N ARG A 182 13.02 -29.46 -8.91
CA ARG A 182 13.90 -30.46 -9.55
C ARG A 182 14.04 -31.77 -8.78
N ALA A 183 14.03 -31.72 -7.44
CA ALA A 183 14.25 -32.89 -6.60
C ALA A 183 12.97 -33.73 -6.49
N MET A 184 11.82 -33.06 -6.38
CA MET A 184 10.49 -33.63 -6.27
C MET A 184 10.33 -34.59 -5.09
N ASP A 185 11.04 -34.31 -3.99
CA ASP A 185 11.12 -35.15 -2.80
C ASP A 185 9.98 -34.87 -1.81
N LEU A 186 9.28 -33.73 -1.93
CA LEU A 186 8.20 -33.38 -1.02
C LEU A 186 7.00 -34.32 -1.19
N MET A 187 6.42 -34.70 -0.05
CA MET A 187 5.18 -35.48 0.00
C MET A 187 4.00 -34.62 -0.47
N LEU A 188 3.32 -35.05 -1.53
CA LEU A 188 2.13 -34.40 -2.05
C LEU A 188 0.88 -34.85 -1.28
N LEU A 189 -0.24 -34.14 -1.47
CA LEU A 189 -1.54 -34.46 -0.84
C LEU A 189 -1.99 -35.92 -1.04
N GLY A 190 -1.60 -36.55 -2.15
CA GLY A 190 -1.94 -37.93 -2.47
C GLY A 190 -1.17 -38.99 -1.67
N GLY A 191 -0.25 -38.59 -0.78
CA GLY A 191 0.63 -39.52 -0.06
C GLY A 191 1.73 -40.12 -0.94
N VAL A 192 2.07 -39.43 -2.04
CA VAL A 192 3.14 -39.78 -2.99
C VAL A 192 4.01 -38.56 -3.22
N THR A 193 5.25 -38.78 -3.63
CA THR A 193 6.20 -37.72 -4.03
C THR A 193 6.03 -37.34 -5.49
N GLY A 194 6.58 -36.19 -5.91
CA GLY A 194 6.60 -35.80 -7.32
C GLY A 194 7.48 -36.71 -8.21
N GLN A 195 8.34 -37.55 -7.62
CA GLN A 195 9.06 -38.59 -8.35
C GLN A 195 8.14 -39.75 -8.79
N GLU A 196 7.03 -39.95 -8.08
CA GLU A 196 6.09 -41.06 -8.30
C GLU A 196 4.89 -40.66 -9.18
N THR A 197 4.73 -39.37 -9.47
CA THR A 197 3.61 -38.84 -10.24
C THR A 197 3.97 -37.54 -10.97
N ASP A 198 3.32 -37.28 -12.10
CA ASP A 198 3.39 -35.99 -12.81
C ASP A 198 2.65 -34.85 -12.07
N GLY A 199 2.26 -35.06 -10.81
CA GLY A 199 1.46 -34.14 -9.98
C GLY A 199 2.23 -32.98 -9.35
N HIS A 200 3.55 -32.87 -9.56
CA HIS A 200 4.33 -31.77 -9.00
C HIS A 200 4.20 -30.50 -9.85
N ASP A 201 3.38 -29.56 -9.39
CA ASP A 201 2.99 -28.35 -10.14
C ASP A 201 4.19 -27.51 -10.56
N TRP A 202 5.10 -27.20 -9.62
CA TRP A 202 6.23 -26.31 -9.92
C TRP A 202 7.29 -26.95 -10.81
N ASN A 203 7.49 -28.27 -10.75
CA ASN A 203 8.28 -28.98 -11.76
C ASN A 203 7.68 -28.78 -13.15
N ASN A 204 6.36 -29.02 -13.29
CA ASN A 204 5.66 -28.87 -14.56
C ASN A 204 5.70 -27.43 -15.08
N ILE A 205 5.40 -26.44 -14.24
CA ILE A 205 5.39 -25.02 -14.59
C ILE A 205 6.77 -24.60 -15.08
N LEU A 206 7.83 -24.88 -14.32
CA LEU A 206 9.18 -24.45 -14.68
C LEU A 206 9.70 -25.20 -15.91
N THR A 207 9.32 -26.47 -16.09
CA THR A 207 9.63 -27.23 -17.32
C THR A 207 8.94 -26.62 -18.54
N MET A 208 7.65 -26.27 -18.44
CA MET A 208 6.91 -25.62 -19.54
C MET A 208 7.48 -24.25 -19.91
N LEU A 209 8.12 -23.56 -18.96
CA LEU A 209 8.73 -22.24 -19.16
C LEU A 209 10.21 -22.29 -19.54
N ASP A 210 10.84 -23.49 -19.59
CA ASP A 210 12.29 -23.66 -19.76
C ASP A 210 13.11 -22.93 -18.67
N LEU A 211 12.59 -22.95 -17.44
CA LEU A 211 13.16 -22.27 -16.26
C LEU A 211 13.43 -23.23 -15.10
N LEU A 212 13.51 -24.54 -15.35
CA LEU A 212 13.65 -25.55 -14.29
C LEU A 212 14.91 -25.34 -13.42
N ASP A 213 16.01 -24.87 -14.01
CA ASP A 213 17.25 -24.56 -13.27
C ASP A 213 17.18 -23.30 -12.40
N TRP A 214 16.07 -22.54 -12.46
CA TRP A 214 15.83 -21.35 -11.66
C TRP A 214 15.04 -21.61 -10.38
N ASP A 215 14.61 -22.85 -10.14
CA ASP A 215 13.82 -23.29 -8.98
C ASP A 215 14.29 -22.65 -7.65
N HIS A 216 15.54 -22.84 -7.22
CA HIS A 216 16.05 -22.30 -5.96
C HIS A 216 16.04 -20.76 -5.93
N ARG A 217 16.36 -20.11 -7.05
CA ARG A 217 16.37 -18.64 -7.12
C ARG A 217 14.95 -18.08 -7.01
N LEU A 218 13.99 -18.69 -7.71
CA LEU A 218 12.58 -18.30 -7.66
C LEU A 218 11.96 -18.61 -6.29
N ALA A 219 12.37 -19.72 -5.66
CA ALA A 219 11.96 -20.06 -4.31
C ALA A 219 12.40 -19.00 -3.30
N HIS A 220 13.70 -18.65 -3.27
CA HIS A 220 14.19 -17.60 -2.38
C HIS A 220 13.60 -16.23 -2.70
N LEU A 221 13.37 -15.89 -3.97
CA LEU A 221 12.70 -14.64 -4.34
C LEU A 221 11.28 -14.59 -3.77
N THR A 222 10.53 -15.68 -3.92
CA THR A 222 9.15 -15.82 -3.41
C THR A 222 9.14 -15.75 -1.88
N TYR A 223 10.05 -16.46 -1.21
CA TYR A 223 10.16 -16.46 0.24
C TYR A 223 10.51 -15.07 0.80
N ASN A 224 11.48 -14.40 0.19
CA ASN A 224 11.89 -13.05 0.59
C ASN A 224 10.80 -12.02 0.33
N ALA A 225 10.04 -12.15 -0.77
CA ALA A 225 8.86 -11.33 -1.01
C ALA A 225 7.81 -11.54 0.08
N GLY A 226 7.58 -12.79 0.48
CA GLY A 226 6.76 -13.15 1.64
C GLY A 226 7.23 -12.46 2.93
N ILE A 227 8.52 -12.52 3.26
CA ILE A 227 9.10 -11.83 4.42
C ILE A 227 8.83 -10.32 4.37
N LEU A 228 9.02 -9.66 3.23
CA LEU A 228 8.77 -8.23 3.10
C LEU A 228 7.31 -7.87 3.31
N LEU A 229 6.37 -8.65 2.74
CA LEU A 229 4.94 -8.46 2.96
C LEU A 229 4.54 -8.75 4.41
N MET A 230 5.15 -9.76 5.04
CA MET A 230 4.95 -10.12 6.43
C MET A 230 5.32 -8.95 7.35
N LEU A 231 6.52 -8.39 7.17
CA LEU A 231 6.99 -7.22 7.91
C LEU A 231 6.11 -5.99 7.66
N GLY A 232 5.69 -5.78 6.41
CA GLY A 232 4.76 -4.71 6.04
C GLY A 232 3.41 -4.83 6.76
N SER A 233 2.86 -6.05 6.83
CA SER A 233 1.63 -6.32 7.56
C SER A 233 1.79 -6.09 9.06
N LEU A 234 2.86 -6.60 9.68
CA LEU A 234 3.12 -6.41 11.11
C LEU A 234 3.29 -4.92 11.46
N LEU A 235 4.00 -4.16 10.63
CA LEU A 235 4.14 -2.72 10.80
C LEU A 235 2.78 -2.02 10.70
N TRP A 236 1.98 -2.35 9.67
CA TRP A 236 0.68 -1.74 9.45
C TRP A 236 -0.31 -2.06 10.58
N GLY A 237 -0.43 -3.33 10.98
CA GLY A 237 -1.24 -3.77 12.10
C GLY A 237 -0.83 -3.12 13.42
N GLY A 238 0.48 -2.98 13.66
CA GLY A 238 1.01 -2.30 14.84
C GLY A 238 0.67 -0.81 14.90
N ILE A 239 0.75 -0.11 13.76
CA ILE A 239 0.33 1.30 13.65
C ILE A 239 -1.17 1.44 13.97
N LEU A 240 -2.01 0.56 13.41
CA LEU A 240 -3.46 0.57 13.66
C LEU A 240 -3.79 0.32 15.13
N LEU A 241 -3.13 -0.65 15.75
CA LEU A 241 -3.32 -0.99 17.16
C LEU A 241 -2.88 0.16 18.08
N LEU A 242 -1.75 0.80 17.78
CA LEU A 242 -1.28 1.98 18.52
C LEU A 242 -2.26 3.16 18.41
N ARG A 243 -2.86 3.37 17.24
CA ARG A 243 -3.90 4.41 17.05
C ARG A 243 -5.16 4.08 17.86
N HIS A 244 -5.59 2.82 17.87
CA HIS A 244 -6.74 2.39 18.68
C HIS A 244 -6.46 2.60 20.17
N TYR A 245 -5.28 2.21 20.66
CA TYR A 245 -4.88 2.46 22.05
C TYR A 245 -4.95 3.94 22.43
N ARG A 246 -4.44 4.85 21.58
CA ARG A 246 -4.51 6.30 21.82
C ARG A 246 -5.94 6.82 21.90
N ARG A 247 -6.87 6.27 21.12
CA ARG A 247 -8.30 6.63 21.18
C ARG A 247 -8.97 6.15 22.48
N LEU A 248 -8.54 5.03 23.05
CA LEU A 248 -9.04 4.54 24.34
C LEU A 248 -8.54 5.36 25.54
N SER A 249 -7.37 5.99 25.40
CA SER A 249 -6.75 6.81 26.45
C SER A 249 -7.21 8.28 26.47
N LEU A 250 -7.99 8.71 25.47
CA LEU A 250 -8.56 10.06 25.35
C LEU A 250 -9.99 10.10 25.89
#